data_AF-A0A7J3QX61-F1
#
_entry.id   AF-A0A7J3QX61-F1
#
_cell.length_a   1.000
_cell.length_b   1.000
_cell.length_c   1.000
_cell.angle_alpha   90.00
_cell.angle_beta   90.00
_cell.angle_gamma   90.00
#
_symmetry.space_group_name_H-M   'P 1'
#
loop_
_entity.id
_entity.type
_entity.pdbx_description
1 polymer ?
#
loop_
_entity_poly.entity_id
_entity_poly.type
_entity_poly.pdbx_seq_one_letter_code
_entity_poly.pdbx_strand_id
1 'polypeptide(L)'
;MSKENEKIVRIVDRVLKQVFGSEATRLIYRYLEARYAVKRNEIAEKIDLFAMGLEEFLKTGAYVIERKILEDIYSSYGLLRRLELERIREEDFASQIKMLIRRA
;
A
#
# COMPACT_ATOMS: atom_id res chain seq x y z
N MET A 1 7.78 -13.90 -5.84
CA MET A 1 7.54 -12.65 -5.09
C MET A 1 8.83 -12.27 -4.38
N SER A 2 9.31 -11.03 -4.51
CA SER A 2 10.54 -10.56 -3.82
C SER A 2 10.26 -10.34 -2.32
N LYS A 3 11.29 -10.44 -1.46
CA LYS A 3 11.15 -10.16 -0.01
C LYS A 3 10.54 -8.79 0.28
N GLU A 4 10.82 -7.81 -0.57
CA GLU A 4 10.26 -6.45 -0.47
C GLU A 4 8.77 -6.44 -0.81
N ASN A 5 8.34 -7.14 -1.86
CA ASN A 5 6.92 -7.28 -2.19
C ASN A 5 6.14 -7.96 -1.06
N GLU A 6 6.70 -9.02 -0.44
CA GLU A 6 6.05 -9.68 0.70
C GLU A 6 5.93 -8.76 1.92
N LYS A 7 6.91 -7.88 2.13
CA LYS A 7 6.90 -6.90 3.20
C LYS A 7 5.79 -5.86 2.96
N ILE A 8 5.71 -5.30 1.75
CA ILE A 8 4.67 -4.34 1.36
C ILE A 8 3.28 -4.96 1.53
N VAL A 9 3.04 -6.15 0.97
CA VAL A 9 1.74 -6.84 1.07
C VAL A 9 1.34 -7.08 2.53
N ARG A 10 2.29 -7.46 3.39
CA ARG A 10 2.02 -7.65 4.83
C ARG A 10 1.66 -6.35 5.54
N ILE A 11 2.33 -5.25 5.22
CA ILE A 11 2.06 -3.95 5.83
C ILE A 11 0.70 -3.41 5.37
N VAL A 12 0.39 -3.49 4.08
CA VAL A 12 -0.93 -3.12 3.54
C VAL A 12 -2.03 -3.89 4.26
N ASP A 13 -1.89 -5.22 4.37
CA ASP A 13 -2.89 -6.05 5.06
C ASP A 13 -3.06 -5.69 6.52
N ARG A 14 -1.96 -5.41 7.22
CA ARG A 14 -2.00 -4.97 8.62
C ARG A 14 -2.73 -3.64 8.75
N VAL A 15 -2.40 -2.65 7.92
CA VAL A 15 -3.02 -1.31 7.99
C VAL A 15 -4.51 -1.39 7.71
N LEU A 16 -4.93 -2.09 6.66
CA LEU A 16 -6.36 -2.25 6.34
C LEU A 16 -7.12 -2.92 7.50
N LYS A 17 -6.55 -3.99 8.08
CA LYS A 17 -7.17 -4.68 9.23
C LYS A 17 -7.23 -3.83 10.48
N GLN A 18 -6.21 -3.01 10.73
CA GLN A 18 -6.20 -2.10 11.88
C GLN A 18 -7.27 -1.01 11.76
N VAL A 19 -7.48 -0.48 10.55
CA VAL A 19 -8.44 0.61 10.35
C VAL A 19 -9.87 0.11 10.20
N PHE A 20 -10.08 -0.98 9.45
CA PHE A 20 -11.41 -1.45 9.07
C PHE A 20 -11.83 -2.76 9.75
N GLY A 21 -10.92 -3.48 10.39
CA GLY A 21 -11.16 -4.85 10.84
C GLY A 21 -11.13 -5.88 9.71
N SER A 22 -11.15 -7.16 10.07
CA SER A 22 -10.99 -8.29 9.13
C SER A 22 -12.11 -8.37 8.09
N GLU A 23 -13.37 -8.21 8.50
CA GLU A 23 -14.54 -8.38 7.61
C GLU A 23 -14.62 -7.28 6.55
N ALA A 24 -14.46 -6.03 6.95
CA ALA A 24 -14.45 -4.92 5.99
C ALA A 24 -13.20 -4.93 5.11
N THR A 25 -12.03 -5.33 5.63
CA THR A 25 -10.84 -5.55 4.80
C THR A 25 -11.10 -6.59 3.71
N ARG A 26 -11.82 -7.66 4.02
CA ARG A 26 -12.20 -8.68 3.02
C ARG A 26 -13.13 -8.13 1.94
N LEU A 27 -14.00 -7.17 2.27
CA LEU A 27 -14.84 -6.48 1.29
C LEU A 27 -13.99 -5.63 0.34
N ILE A 28 -13.00 -4.90 0.86
CA ILE A 28 -12.05 -4.11 0.06
C ILE A 28 -11.31 -5.03 -0.92
N TYR A 29 -10.74 -6.15 -0.45
CA TYR A 29 -10.03 -7.08 -1.35
C TYR A 29 -10.95 -7.69 -2.40
N ARG A 30 -12.17 -8.09 -2.04
CA ARG A 30 -13.14 -8.61 -3.01
C ARG A 30 -13.48 -7.58 -4.10
N TYR A 31 -13.61 -6.31 -3.72
CA TYR A 31 -13.85 -5.23 -4.66
C TYR A 31 -12.67 -5.05 -5.64
N LEU A 32 -11.44 -4.98 -5.10
CA LEU A 32 -10.22 -4.81 -5.90
C LEU A 32 -9.98 -6.00 -6.85
N GLU A 33 -10.23 -7.22 -6.37
CA GLU A 33 -10.10 -8.42 -7.21
C GLU A 33 -11.16 -8.45 -8.31
N ALA A 34 -12.42 -8.11 -7.99
CA ALA A 34 -13.51 -8.14 -8.97
C ALA A 34 -13.42 -7.03 -10.02
N ARG A 35 -13.00 -5.81 -9.66
CA ARG A 35 -13.00 -4.65 -10.57
C ARG A 35 -11.66 -4.38 -11.25
N TYR A 36 -10.55 -4.71 -10.60
CA TYR A 36 -9.20 -4.37 -11.09
C TYR A 36 -8.30 -5.60 -11.27
N ALA A 37 -8.83 -6.81 -11.02
CA ALA A 37 -8.06 -8.05 -11.06
C ALA A 37 -6.79 -7.98 -10.17
N VAL A 38 -6.88 -7.25 -9.05
CA VAL A 38 -5.79 -7.12 -8.07
C VAL A 38 -6.04 -8.09 -6.92
N LYS A 39 -5.28 -9.18 -6.88
CA LYS A 39 -5.27 -10.08 -5.72
C LYS A 39 -4.41 -9.51 -4.60
N ARG A 40 -4.71 -9.89 -3.36
CA ARG A 40 -3.98 -9.45 -2.17
C ARG A 40 -2.45 -9.64 -2.29
N ASN A 41 -2.01 -10.79 -2.80
CA ASN A 41 -0.59 -11.13 -2.97
C ASN A 41 0.08 -10.41 -4.16
N GLU A 42 -0.70 -9.75 -5.02
CA GLU A 42 -0.21 -9.02 -6.20
C GLU A 42 -0.19 -7.50 -5.97
N ILE A 43 -0.63 -7.01 -4.80
CA ILE A 43 -0.76 -5.57 -4.52
C ILE A 43 0.54 -4.80 -4.80
N ALA A 44 1.69 -5.35 -4.40
CA ALA A 44 2.98 -4.69 -4.64
C ALA A 44 3.33 -4.58 -6.14
N GLU A 45 2.92 -5.56 -6.94
CA GLU A 45 3.19 -5.62 -8.39
C GLU A 45 2.20 -4.77 -9.17
N LYS A 46 0.97 -4.64 -8.68
CA LYS A 46 -0.13 -3.89 -9.29
C LYS A 46 -0.47 -2.64 -8.47
N ILE A 47 0.53 -1.95 -7.92
CA ILE A 47 0.31 -0.89 -6.94
C ILE A 47 -0.49 0.30 -7.50
N ASP A 48 -0.37 0.61 -8.79
CA ASP A 48 -1.18 1.64 -9.45
C ASP A 48 -2.66 1.28 -9.46
N LEU A 49 -2.97 0.03 -9.84
CA LEU A 49 -4.34 -0.48 -9.89
C LEU A 49 -4.92 -0.59 -8.47
N PHE A 50 -4.09 -0.94 -7.49
CA PHE A 50 -4.47 -0.92 -6.08
C PHE A 50 -4.84 0.49 -5.63
N ALA A 51 -4.00 1.51 -5.89
CA ALA A 51 -4.23 2.90 -5.49
C ALA A 51 -5.53 3.43 -6.11
N MET A 52 -5.70 3.27 -7.43
CA MET A 52 -6.92 3.67 -8.13
C MET A 52 -8.17 2.96 -7.60
N GLY A 53 -8.09 1.64 -7.37
CA GLY A 53 -9.22 0.89 -6.85
C GLY A 53 -9.57 1.24 -5.40
N LEU A 54 -8.57 1.56 -4.59
CA LEU A 54 -8.77 2.03 -3.22
C LEU A 54 -9.42 3.41 -3.20
N GLU A 55 -8.98 4.32 -4.07
CA GLU A 55 -9.59 5.65 -4.27
C GLU A 55 -11.03 5.54 -4.77
N GLU A 56 -11.32 4.65 -5.72
CA GLU A 56 -12.70 4.48 -6.18
C GLU A 56 -13.62 3.96 -5.06
N PHE A 57 -13.12 3.04 -4.23
CA PHE A 57 -13.86 2.40 -3.15
C PHE A 57 -14.08 3.34 -1.93
N LEU A 58 -13.03 4.03 -1.48
CA LEU A 58 -13.05 4.84 -0.26
C LEU A 58 -13.21 6.34 -0.52
N LYS A 59 -13.17 6.77 -1.79
CA LYS A 59 -13.13 8.18 -2.18
C LYS A 59 -11.97 8.89 -1.47
N THR A 60 -12.23 10.07 -0.91
CA THR A 60 -11.24 10.86 -0.17
C THR A 60 -10.64 10.13 1.03
N GLY A 61 -11.31 9.08 1.55
CA GLY A 61 -10.78 8.21 2.60
C GLY A 61 -9.53 7.43 2.17
N ALA A 62 -9.33 7.16 0.88
CA ALA A 62 -8.17 6.42 0.39
C ALA A 62 -6.86 7.12 0.73
N TYR A 63 -6.81 8.44 0.61
CA TYR A 63 -5.62 9.24 0.93
C TYR A 63 -5.12 8.98 2.37
N VAL A 64 -6.04 8.90 3.34
CA VAL A 64 -5.68 8.63 4.74
C VAL A 64 -5.07 7.23 4.90
N ILE A 65 -5.61 6.26 4.17
CA ILE A 65 -5.11 4.87 4.18
C ILE A 65 -3.74 4.76 3.52
N GLU A 66 -3.57 5.35 2.34
CA GLU A 66 -2.30 5.40 1.61
C GLU A 66 -1.19 6.03 2.46
N ARG A 67 -1.48 7.15 3.11
CA ARG A 67 -0.56 7.81 4.03
C ARG A 67 -0.17 6.90 5.19
N LYS A 68 -1.14 6.22 5.80
CA LYS A 68 -0.86 5.28 6.88
C LYS A 68 -0.03 4.08 6.42
N ILE A 69 -0.29 3.57 5.21
CA ILE A 69 0.53 2.51 4.60
C ILE A 69 1.98 2.98 4.44
N LEU A 70 2.20 4.17 3.87
CA LEU A 70 3.55 4.73 3.69
C LEU A 70 4.26 4.93 5.03
N GLU A 71 3.58 5.49 6.03
CA GLU A 71 4.15 5.69 7.37
C GLU A 71 4.59 4.38 8.03
N ASP A 72 3.75 3.34 7.94
CA ASP A 72 4.06 2.02 8.46
C ASP A 72 5.21 1.36 7.67
N ILE A 73 5.28 1.57 6.35
CA ILE A 73 6.38 1.11 5.50
C ILE A 73 7.68 1.82 5.88
N TYR A 74 7.69 3.14 6.00
CA TYR A 74 8.88 3.92 6.36
C TYR A 74 9.39 3.57 7.75
N SER A 75 8.49 3.38 8.71
CA SER A 75 8.83 2.96 10.07
C SER A 75 9.35 1.53 10.14
N SER A 76 9.06 0.70 9.14
CA SER A 76 9.58 -0.67 9.05
C SER A 76 11.00 -0.76 8.48
N TYR A 77 11.59 0.36 8.04
CA TYR A 77 13.01 0.44 7.67
C TYR A 77 13.81 1.16 8.75
N GLY A 78 15.13 1.00 8.74
CA GLY A 78 16.02 1.73 9.66
C GLY A 78 15.97 3.25 9.44
N LEU A 79 16.38 4.00 10.48
CA LEU A 79 16.30 5.46 10.55
C LEU A 79 16.83 6.18 9.30
N LEU A 80 17.96 5.72 8.75
CA LEU A 80 18.56 6.31 7.54
C LEU A 80 17.64 6.21 6.32
N ARG A 81 17.07 5.02 6.07
CA ARG A 81 16.18 4.80 4.93
C ARG A 81 14.85 5.53 5.10
N ARG A 82 14.36 5.68 6.33
CA ARG A 82 13.20 6.54 6.64
C ARG A 82 13.47 7.99 6.25
N LEU A 83 14.61 8.56 6.64
CA LEU A 83 14.96 9.96 6.32
C LEU A 83 15.11 10.20 4.81
N GLU A 84 15.62 9.23 4.05
CA GLU A 84 15.66 9.30 2.58
C GLU A 84 14.26 9.32 1.96
N LEU A 85 13.33 8.52 2.49
CA LEU A 85 11.97 8.40 1.99
C LEU A 85 11.11 9.62 2.33
N GLU A 86 11.39 10.28 3.46
CA GLU A 86 10.74 11.55 3.80
C GLU A 86 11.08 12.70 2.84
N ARG A 87 12.14 12.58 2.02
CA ARG A 87 12.48 13.52 0.94
C ARG A 87 11.71 13.25 -0.36
N ILE A 88 10.98 12.13 -0.45
CA ILE A 88 10.22 11.70 -1.64
C ILE A 88 8.71 12.02 -1.47
N ARG A 89 8.33 12.79 -0.43
CA ARG A 89 6.93 13.10 -0.10
C ARG A 89 6.15 13.86 -1.19
N GLU A 90 6.82 14.36 -2.22
CA GLU A 90 6.19 15.08 -3.34
C GLU A 90 5.60 14.12 -4.40
N GLU A 91 6.00 12.85 -4.40
CA GLU A 91 5.48 11.83 -5.32
C GLU A 91 4.16 11.23 -4.81
N ASP A 92 3.33 10.70 -5.70
CA ASP A 92 2.11 9.98 -5.30
C ASP A 92 2.41 8.64 -4.59
N PHE A 93 1.39 8.05 -3.99
CA PHE A 93 1.51 6.79 -3.25
C PHE A 93 2.13 5.66 -4.07
N ALA A 94 1.65 5.43 -5.29
CA ALA A 94 2.12 4.33 -6.14
C ALA A 94 3.58 4.57 -6.58
N SER A 95 3.93 5.81 -6.90
CA SER A 95 5.30 6.22 -7.24
C SER A 95 6.28 5.99 -6.08
N GLN A 96 5.89 6.36 -4.85
CA GLN A 96 6.69 6.10 -3.64
C GLN A 96 6.92 4.60 -3.42
N ILE A 97 5.90 3.75 -3.57
CA ILE A 97 6.03 2.30 -3.43
C ILE A 97 6.92 1.70 -4.53
N LYS A 98 6.80 2.16 -5.78
CA LYS A 98 7.67 1.69 -6.88
C LYS A 98 9.14 2.01 -6.64
N MET A 99 9.44 3.20 -6.10
CA MET A 99 10.81 3.57 -5.75
C MET A 99 11.41 2.68 -4.67
N LEU A 100 10.59 2.23 -3.72
CA LEU A 100 11.00 1.26 -2.70
C LEU A 100 11.35 -0.11 -3.30
N ILE A 101 10.53 -0.58 -4.24
CA ILE A 101 10.72 -1.88 -4.89
C ILE A 101 11.95 -1.87 -5.81
N ARG A 102 12.18 -0.78 -6.56
CA ARG A 102 13.32 -0.65 -7.50
C ARG A 102 14.69 -0.59 -6.83
N ARG A 103 14.76 -0.22 -5.54
CA ARG A 103 16.00 -0.12 -4.77
C ARG A 103 16.33 -1.38 -3.95
N ALA A 104 15.52 -2.44 -4.10
CA ALA A 104 15.64 -3.69 -3.35
C ALA A 104 16.34 -4.81 -4.14
#